data_AF-A0A660M7F8-F1
#
_entry.id   AF-A0A660M7F8-F1
#
_cell.length_a   1.000
_cell.length_b   1.000
_cell.length_c   1.000
_cell.angle_alpha   90.00
_cell.angle_beta   90.00
_cell.angle_gamma   90.00
#
_symmetry.space_group_name_H-M   'P 1'
#
loop_
_entity.id
_entity.type
_entity.pdbx_description
1 polymer ?
#
loop_
_entity_poly.entity_id
_entity_poly.type
_entity_poly.pdbx_seq_one_letter_code
_entity_poly.pdbx_strand_id
1 'polypeptide(L)'
;SLNVMDYLYYGGDENYHKLTAAQSDANRLTREEFEEFHRWVASSLSGEHSANVMRYIMLIHDLGKNQTLASAVMGEDATDSVDHDEVLRRLLRSDYAAKRTELLPTFSQLSEVDQTIIRDVINTELNLGQFIQAEAPAATLASFADSTEPVRSLYIMHTLFDIAGAAGHVNAESSLLLTSPMYNQMAAACDVLTDSTLPT
;
A
#
# COMPACT_ATOMS: atom_id res chain seq x y z
N SER A 1 -9.50 1.47 2.07
CA SER A 1 -8.37 1.18 1.16
C SER A 1 -8.74 0.19 0.05
N LEU A 2 -9.33 -0.98 0.34
CA LEU A 2 -9.76 -1.95 -0.70
C LEU A 2 -10.76 -1.39 -1.73
N ASN A 3 -11.81 -0.68 -1.30
CA ASN A 3 -12.75 -0.06 -2.26
C ASN A 3 -12.07 0.94 -3.19
N VAL A 4 -11.12 1.73 -2.67
CA VAL A 4 -10.34 2.68 -3.47
C VAL A 4 -9.52 1.94 -4.54
N MET A 5 -8.84 0.87 -4.13
CA MET A 5 -8.11 0.00 -5.05
C MET A 5 -9.04 -0.53 -6.14
N ASP A 6 -10.20 -1.10 -5.79
CA ASP A 6 -11.11 -1.69 -6.77
C ASP A 6 -11.67 -0.63 -7.74
N TYR A 7 -12.03 0.55 -7.26
CA TYR A 7 -12.49 1.64 -8.11
C TYR A 7 -11.43 2.06 -9.14
N LEU A 8 -10.17 2.18 -8.72
CA LEU A 8 -9.07 2.52 -9.60
C LEU A 8 -8.66 1.36 -10.51
N TYR A 9 -8.75 0.12 -10.06
CA TYR A 9 -8.42 -1.05 -10.88
C TYR A 9 -9.45 -1.24 -12.01
N TYR A 10 -10.75 -1.17 -11.71
CA TYR A 10 -11.79 -1.35 -12.71
C TYR A 10 -12.06 -0.10 -13.55
N GLY A 11 -11.80 1.10 -13.02
CA GLY A 11 -11.97 2.36 -13.75
C GLY A 11 -13.41 2.65 -14.17
N GLY A 12 -13.60 3.61 -15.08
CA GLY A 12 -14.91 3.97 -15.64
C GLY A 12 -15.75 4.94 -14.79
N ASP A 13 -16.85 5.41 -15.39
CA ASP A 13 -17.69 6.49 -14.84
C ASP A 13 -18.28 6.18 -13.46
N GLU A 14 -18.84 4.98 -13.32
CA GLU A 14 -19.49 4.58 -12.07
C GLU A 14 -18.49 4.59 -10.90
N ASN A 15 -17.28 4.07 -11.13
CA ASN A 15 -16.24 4.02 -10.11
C ASN A 15 -15.65 5.40 -9.82
N TYR A 16 -15.50 6.27 -10.83
CA TYR A 16 -15.16 7.67 -10.61
C TYR A 16 -16.17 8.37 -9.69
N HIS A 17 -17.47 8.21 -9.98
CA HIS A 17 -18.52 8.81 -9.17
C HIS A 17 -18.54 8.26 -7.74
N LYS A 18 -18.38 6.95 -7.55
CA LYS A 18 -18.29 6.34 -6.22
C LYS A 18 -17.08 6.87 -5.45
N LEU A 19 -15.90 6.88 -6.06
CA LEU A 19 -14.66 7.30 -5.44
C LEU A 19 -14.72 8.78 -4.98
N THR A 20 -15.35 9.65 -5.78
CA THR A 20 -15.37 11.10 -5.55
C THR A 20 -16.62 11.63 -4.85
N ALA A 21 -17.61 10.77 -4.56
CA ALA A 21 -18.94 11.17 -4.08
C ALA A 21 -18.94 12.09 -2.85
N ALA A 22 -18.02 11.89 -1.92
CA ALA A 22 -17.93 12.68 -0.68
C ALA A 22 -16.92 13.84 -0.75
N GLN A 23 -16.24 14.05 -1.88
CA GLN A 23 -15.25 15.11 -2.04
C GLN A 23 -15.93 16.45 -2.35
N SER A 24 -15.43 17.52 -1.75
CA SER A 24 -15.85 18.88 -2.08
C SER A 24 -15.48 19.23 -3.52
N ASP A 25 -16.35 19.93 -4.24
CA ASP A 25 -16.11 20.33 -5.64
C ASP A 25 -14.79 21.10 -5.83
N ALA A 26 -14.35 21.88 -4.83
CA ALA A 26 -13.13 22.67 -4.90
C ALA A 26 -11.83 21.84 -4.99
N ASN A 27 -11.83 20.61 -4.45
CA ASN A 27 -10.65 19.74 -4.37
C ASN A 27 -10.89 18.37 -5.04
N ARG A 28 -12.07 18.16 -5.63
CA ARG A 28 -12.47 16.84 -6.13
C ARG A 28 -11.51 16.39 -7.22
N LEU A 29 -11.03 15.15 -7.12
CA LEU A 29 -10.27 14.49 -8.17
C LEU A 29 -10.99 14.64 -9.51
N THR A 30 -10.31 15.16 -10.52
CA THR A 30 -10.90 15.34 -11.85
C THR A 30 -11.05 13.99 -12.53
N ARG A 31 -11.84 13.96 -13.61
CA ARG A 31 -12.07 12.73 -14.38
C ARG A 31 -10.80 12.29 -15.10
N GLU A 32 -10.04 13.26 -15.61
CA GLU A 32 -8.77 13.05 -16.29
C GLU A 32 -7.72 12.46 -15.34
N GLU A 33 -7.59 13.02 -14.13
CA GLU A 33 -6.68 12.50 -13.09
C GLU A 33 -7.08 11.09 -12.64
N PHE A 34 -8.38 10.82 -12.47
CA PHE A 34 -8.86 9.47 -12.17
C PHE A 34 -8.51 8.46 -13.27
N GLU A 35 -8.68 8.84 -14.54
CA GLU A 35 -8.36 7.96 -15.66
C GLU A 35 -6.86 7.70 -15.81
N GLU A 36 -6.03 8.70 -15.57
CA GLU A 36 -4.57 8.53 -15.49
C GLU A 36 -4.18 7.55 -14.40
N PHE A 37 -4.74 7.75 -13.20
CA PHE A 37 -4.45 6.87 -12.07
C PHE A 37 -4.96 5.44 -12.33
N HIS A 38 -6.16 5.29 -12.89
CA HIS A 38 -6.68 4.00 -13.33
C HIS A 38 -5.72 3.30 -14.30
N ARG A 39 -5.21 4.01 -15.32
CA ARG A 39 -4.27 3.41 -16.28
C ARG A 39 -3.00 2.93 -15.60
N TRP A 40 -2.46 3.71 -14.66
CA TRP A 40 -1.28 3.30 -13.90
C TRP A 40 -1.57 2.04 -13.08
N VAL A 41 -2.66 2.02 -12.30
CA VAL A 41 -3.09 0.85 -11.50
C VAL A 41 -3.30 -0.39 -12.35
N ALA A 42 -4.04 -0.28 -13.45
CA ALA A 42 -4.31 -1.40 -14.35
C ALA A 42 -3.04 -1.90 -15.07
N SER A 43 -2.05 -1.03 -15.31
CA SER A 43 -0.79 -1.41 -15.95
C SER A 43 0.15 -2.18 -15.01
N SER A 44 0.23 -1.80 -13.72
CA SER A 44 1.07 -2.53 -12.77
C SER A 44 0.37 -3.77 -12.21
N LEU A 45 -0.96 -3.78 -12.18
CA LEU A 45 -1.77 -4.95 -11.84
C LEU A 45 -2.23 -5.66 -13.12
N SER A 46 -1.29 -6.33 -13.79
CA SER A 46 -1.50 -7.05 -15.07
C SER A 46 -2.37 -8.32 -14.94
N GLY A 47 -3.61 -8.13 -14.52
CA GLY A 47 -4.65 -9.16 -14.41
C GLY A 47 -4.97 -9.57 -12.98
N GLU A 48 -6.00 -10.40 -12.86
CA GLU A 48 -6.66 -10.70 -11.58
C GLU A 48 -5.73 -11.34 -10.53
N HIS A 49 -4.72 -12.09 -10.97
CA HIS A 49 -3.72 -12.66 -10.06
C HIS A 49 -2.95 -11.56 -9.31
N SER A 50 -2.38 -10.60 -10.04
CA SER A 50 -1.63 -9.49 -9.46
C SER A 50 -2.52 -8.57 -8.61
N ALA A 51 -3.77 -8.35 -9.04
CA ALA A 51 -4.76 -7.65 -8.24
C ALA A 51 -5.04 -8.39 -6.93
N ASN A 52 -5.14 -9.72 -6.94
CA ASN A 52 -5.34 -10.50 -5.71
C ASN A 52 -4.13 -10.48 -4.78
N VAL A 53 -2.90 -10.43 -5.31
CA VAL A 53 -1.69 -10.20 -4.49
C VAL A 53 -1.77 -8.83 -3.80
N MET A 54 -2.15 -7.78 -4.54
CA MET A 54 -2.32 -6.44 -3.99
C MET A 54 -3.45 -6.38 -2.95
N ARG A 55 -4.60 -7.02 -3.19
CA ARG A 55 -5.68 -7.15 -2.20
C ARG A 55 -5.21 -7.87 -0.94
N TYR A 56 -4.39 -8.91 -1.09
CA TYR A 56 -3.81 -9.62 0.04
C TYR A 56 -2.92 -8.70 0.87
N ILE A 57 -2.01 -7.94 0.23
CA ILE A 57 -1.18 -6.92 0.91
C ILE A 57 -2.06 -5.94 1.68
N MET A 58 -3.08 -5.36 1.02
CA MET A 58 -4.01 -4.43 1.65
C MET A 58 -4.81 -5.06 2.81
N LEU A 59 -5.08 -6.37 2.77
CA LEU A 59 -5.79 -7.05 3.84
C LEU A 59 -4.92 -7.24 5.08
N ILE A 60 -3.62 -7.50 4.90
CA ILE A 60 -2.73 -7.89 6.00
C ILE A 60 -1.84 -6.75 6.52
N HIS A 61 -1.66 -5.65 5.79
CA HIS A 61 -0.70 -4.60 6.15
C HIS A 61 -0.90 -4.07 7.59
N ASP A 62 -2.15 -3.93 8.01
CA ASP A 62 -2.54 -3.43 9.33
C ASP A 62 -2.67 -4.52 10.41
N LEU A 63 -2.35 -5.77 10.09
CA LEU A 63 -2.54 -6.90 11.00
C LEU A 63 -1.72 -6.76 12.29
N GLY A 64 -0.58 -6.04 12.23
CA GLY A 64 0.24 -5.72 13.39
C GLY A 64 -0.46 -4.86 14.45
N LYS A 65 -1.55 -4.16 14.11
CA LYS A 65 -2.40 -3.41 15.04
C LYS A 65 -3.25 -4.33 15.94
N ASN A 66 -3.36 -5.61 15.63
CA ASN A 66 -4.09 -6.56 16.46
C ASN A 66 -3.26 -6.95 17.69
N GLN A 67 -3.71 -6.54 18.88
CA GLN A 67 -2.96 -6.78 20.12
C GLN A 67 -2.69 -8.26 20.40
N THR A 68 -3.63 -9.15 20.09
CA THR A 68 -3.44 -10.60 20.28
C THR A 68 -2.31 -11.13 19.40
N LEU A 69 -2.24 -10.66 18.15
CA LEU A 69 -1.17 -11.01 17.23
C LEU A 69 0.17 -10.39 17.66
N ALA A 70 0.17 -9.12 18.06
CA ALA A 70 1.36 -8.42 18.55
C ALA A 70 1.97 -9.15 19.76
N SER A 71 1.16 -9.48 20.77
CA SER A 71 1.62 -10.25 21.93
C SER A 71 2.13 -11.64 21.55
N ALA A 72 1.50 -12.30 20.58
CA ALA A 72 1.91 -13.63 20.13
C ALA A 72 3.24 -13.64 19.34
N VAL A 73 3.60 -12.52 18.71
CA VAL A 73 4.82 -12.38 17.90
C VAL A 73 5.97 -11.76 18.70
N MET A 74 5.68 -10.76 19.53
CA MET A 74 6.65 -9.94 20.25
C MET A 74 6.81 -10.33 21.73
N GLY A 75 5.88 -11.11 22.29
CA GLY A 75 5.84 -11.49 23.70
C GLY A 75 4.77 -10.74 24.49
N GLU A 76 4.45 -11.22 25.70
CA GLU A 76 3.40 -10.64 26.57
C GLU A 76 3.70 -9.20 27.00
N ASP A 77 4.97 -8.80 27.01
CA ASP A 77 5.41 -7.42 27.30
C ASP A 77 5.32 -6.48 26.09
N ALA A 78 4.67 -6.89 24.99
CA ALA A 78 4.37 -6.01 23.86
C ALA A 78 3.49 -4.84 24.34
N THR A 79 4.14 -3.72 24.63
CA THR A 79 3.48 -2.47 25.02
C THR A 79 2.65 -1.92 23.85
N ASP A 80 1.71 -1.03 24.13
CA ASP A 80 0.96 -0.26 23.11
C ASP A 80 1.86 0.58 22.18
N SER A 81 3.18 0.61 22.42
CA SER A 81 4.19 1.37 21.68
C SER A 81 5.02 0.52 20.72
N VAL A 82 4.67 -0.75 20.50
CA VAL A 82 5.35 -1.59 19.50
C VAL A 82 5.02 -1.07 18.10
N ASP A 83 6.03 -0.97 17.25
CA ASP A 83 5.84 -0.67 15.83
C ASP A 83 5.03 -1.80 15.17
N HIS A 84 3.80 -1.48 14.77
CA HIS A 84 2.87 -2.44 14.18
C HIS A 84 3.42 -3.05 12.89
N ASP A 85 4.18 -2.29 12.11
CA ASP A 85 4.77 -2.80 10.88
C ASP A 85 5.85 -3.85 11.20
N GLU A 86 6.63 -3.63 12.25
CA GLU A 86 7.64 -4.59 12.72
C GLU A 86 7.02 -5.91 13.19
N VAL A 87 5.84 -5.87 13.82
CA VAL A 87 5.10 -7.09 14.17
C VAL A 87 4.84 -7.94 12.93
N LEU A 88 4.35 -7.32 11.85
CA LEU A 88 4.05 -8.02 10.61
C LEU A 88 5.33 -8.50 9.91
N ARG A 89 6.35 -7.63 9.78
CA ARG A 89 7.66 -8.01 9.22
C ARG A 89 8.23 -9.23 9.93
N ARG A 90 8.20 -9.24 11.26
CA ARG A 90 8.68 -10.35 12.07
C ARG A 90 7.89 -11.64 11.84
N LEU A 91 6.55 -11.57 11.78
CA LEU A 91 5.69 -12.72 11.47
C LEU A 91 6.01 -13.34 10.10
N LEU A 92 6.39 -12.51 9.13
CA LEU A 92 6.69 -12.95 7.76
C LEU A 92 8.11 -13.54 7.59
N ARG A 93 9.00 -13.43 8.58
CA ARG A 93 10.33 -14.03 8.53
C ARG A 93 10.30 -15.57 8.49
N SER A 94 11.34 -16.17 7.95
CA SER A 94 11.46 -17.63 7.79
C SER A 94 11.48 -18.36 9.14
N ASP A 95 12.10 -17.78 10.17
CA ASP A 95 12.17 -18.32 11.54
C ASP A 95 10.81 -18.31 12.27
N TYR A 96 9.81 -17.59 11.75
CA TYR A 96 8.44 -17.54 12.28
C TYR A 96 7.46 -18.51 11.58
N ALA A 97 7.94 -19.45 10.75
CA ALA A 97 7.08 -20.30 9.90
C ALA A 97 5.95 -21.03 10.65
N ALA A 98 6.24 -21.61 11.82
CA ALA A 98 5.23 -22.29 12.63
C ALA A 98 4.15 -21.31 13.12
N LYS A 99 4.58 -20.16 13.66
CA LYS A 99 3.68 -19.14 14.20
C LYS A 99 2.87 -18.45 13.10
N ARG A 100 3.46 -18.22 11.93
CA ARG A 100 2.76 -17.72 10.75
C ARG A 100 1.70 -18.68 10.25
N THR A 101 1.95 -19.99 10.28
CA THR A 101 0.94 -20.98 9.90
C THR A 101 -0.25 -20.99 10.86
N GLU A 102 -0.02 -20.72 12.14
CA GLU A 102 -1.08 -20.58 13.16
C GLU A 102 -1.88 -19.27 12.99
N LEU A 103 -1.18 -18.13 12.86
CA LEU A 103 -1.79 -16.80 12.94
C LEU A 103 -2.22 -16.22 11.57
N LEU A 104 -1.56 -16.63 10.49
CA LEU A 104 -1.83 -16.19 9.12
C LEU A 104 -1.78 -17.39 8.16
N PRO A 105 -2.64 -18.41 8.35
CA PRO A 105 -2.61 -19.65 7.57
C PRO A 105 -2.79 -19.43 6.06
N THR A 106 -3.49 -18.36 5.66
CA THR A 106 -3.70 -17.99 4.26
C THR A 106 -2.42 -17.64 3.53
N PHE A 107 -1.40 -17.13 4.23
CA PHE A 107 -0.11 -16.79 3.61
C PHE A 107 0.60 -18.05 3.10
N SER A 108 0.54 -19.13 3.89
CA SER A 108 1.15 -20.42 3.53
C SER A 108 0.45 -21.11 2.35
N GLN A 109 -0.74 -20.64 1.94
CA GLN A 109 -1.47 -21.16 0.79
C GLN A 109 -1.08 -20.45 -0.52
N LEU A 110 -0.39 -19.31 -0.45
CA LEU A 110 0.09 -18.57 -1.60
C LEU A 110 1.30 -19.27 -2.24
N SER A 111 1.54 -19.00 -3.52
CA SER A 111 2.75 -19.48 -4.20
C SER A 111 4.01 -18.89 -3.55
N GLU A 112 5.15 -19.58 -3.66
CA GLU A 112 6.42 -19.08 -3.10
C GLU A 112 6.82 -17.71 -3.70
N VAL A 113 6.46 -17.49 -4.97
CA VAL A 113 6.68 -16.23 -5.67
C VAL A 113 5.85 -15.11 -5.02
N ASP A 114 4.55 -15.33 -4.83
CA ASP A 114 3.67 -14.31 -4.22
C ASP A 114 4.07 -14.05 -2.76
N GLN A 115 4.41 -15.10 -2.01
CA GLN A 115 4.92 -14.94 -0.64
C GLN A 115 6.18 -14.07 -0.59
N THR A 116 7.06 -14.20 -1.59
CA THR A 116 8.28 -13.40 -1.68
C THR A 116 7.96 -11.95 -2.03
N ILE A 117 7.12 -11.72 -3.04
CA ILE A 117 6.64 -10.37 -3.39
C ILE A 117 6.00 -9.67 -2.18
N ILE A 118 5.09 -10.34 -1.48
CA ILE A 118 4.42 -9.78 -0.30
C ILE A 118 5.43 -9.46 0.80
N ARG A 119 6.38 -10.36 1.07
CA ARG A 119 7.45 -10.10 2.05
C ARG A 119 8.24 -8.85 1.68
N ASP A 120 8.66 -8.75 0.43
CA ASP A 120 9.52 -7.67 -0.04
C ASP A 120 8.76 -6.33 -0.02
N VAL A 121 7.47 -6.31 -0.37
CA VAL A 121 6.62 -5.11 -0.25
C VAL A 121 6.48 -4.68 1.21
N ILE A 122 6.17 -5.59 2.13
CA ILE A 122 5.98 -5.27 3.56
C ILE A 122 7.30 -4.86 4.24
N ASN A 123 8.43 -5.41 3.79
CA ASN A 123 9.77 -5.03 4.28
C ASN A 123 10.33 -3.77 3.62
N THR A 124 9.67 -3.23 2.59
CA THR A 124 10.11 -1.97 1.98
C THR A 124 9.85 -0.84 2.96
N GLU A 125 10.90 -0.08 3.27
CA GLU A 125 10.84 1.06 4.17
C GLU A 125 10.98 2.33 3.35
N LEU A 126 9.89 3.09 3.19
CA LEU A 126 9.92 4.45 2.66
C LEU A 126 8.68 5.23 3.13
N ASN A 127 8.84 6.16 4.06
CA ASN A 127 7.74 7.05 4.40
C ASN A 127 7.47 8.03 3.23
N LEU A 128 6.41 7.77 2.48
CA LEU A 128 6.08 8.54 1.28
C LEU A 128 5.68 9.98 1.60
N GLY A 129 5.12 10.23 2.78
CA GLY A 129 4.83 11.59 3.25
C GLY A 129 6.12 12.39 3.48
N GLN A 130 7.09 11.80 4.18
CA GLN A 130 8.41 12.41 4.35
C GLN A 130 9.11 12.62 3.00
N PHE A 131 8.97 11.67 2.07
CA PHE A 131 9.53 11.83 0.73
C PHE A 131 8.93 13.03 -0.02
N ILE A 132 7.60 13.16 -0.04
CA ILE A 132 6.90 14.29 -0.66
C ILE A 132 7.34 15.63 -0.04
N GLN A 133 7.67 15.63 1.26
CA GLN A 133 8.14 16.81 1.99
C GLN A 133 9.66 17.04 1.90
N ALA A 134 10.38 16.21 1.14
CA ALA A 134 11.85 16.21 1.05
C ALA A 134 12.57 15.98 2.41
N GLU A 135 11.92 15.26 3.32
CA GLU A 135 12.42 14.89 4.66
C GLU A 135 12.83 13.41 4.77
N ALA A 136 12.64 12.62 3.70
CA ALA A 136 13.04 11.21 3.71
C ALA A 136 14.56 11.06 3.87
N PRO A 137 15.04 10.21 4.81
CA PRO A 137 16.47 9.97 4.97
C PRO A 137 17.10 9.42 3.68
N ALA A 138 18.28 9.93 3.31
CA ALA A 138 18.98 9.51 2.09
C ALA A 138 19.26 8.00 2.04
N ALA A 139 19.55 7.37 3.19
CA ALA A 139 19.75 5.93 3.29
C ALA A 139 18.50 5.13 2.91
N THR A 140 17.32 5.60 3.33
CA THR A 140 16.02 5.00 3.00
C THR A 140 15.73 5.11 1.51
N LEU A 141 16.04 6.27 0.90
CA LEU A 141 15.89 6.46 -0.54
C LEU A 141 16.81 5.57 -1.36
N ALA A 142 18.07 5.42 -0.94
CA ALA A 142 19.01 4.52 -1.59
C ALA A 142 18.51 3.06 -1.53
N SER A 143 18.04 2.61 -0.37
CA SER A 143 17.46 1.26 -0.23
C SER A 143 16.21 1.07 -1.08
N PHE A 144 15.37 2.10 -1.23
CA PHE A 144 14.19 2.03 -2.09
C PHE A 144 14.56 1.99 -3.58
N ALA A 145 15.62 2.70 -3.99
CA ALA A 145 16.10 2.71 -5.37
C ALA A 145 16.54 1.30 -5.86
N ASP A 146 17.00 0.45 -4.93
CA ASP A 146 17.37 -0.94 -5.21
C ASP A 146 16.15 -1.88 -5.37
N SER A 147 14.93 -1.43 -5.00
CA SER A 147 13.71 -2.23 -5.11
C SER A 147 13.32 -2.44 -6.58
N THR A 148 13.00 -3.67 -6.98
CA THR A 148 12.67 -4.02 -8.37
C THR A 148 11.17 -4.17 -8.59
N GLU A 149 10.75 -4.20 -9.86
CA GLU A 149 9.35 -4.54 -10.18
C GLU A 149 9.08 -6.03 -9.94
N PRO A 150 7.88 -6.42 -9.43
CA PRO A 150 6.72 -5.56 -9.17
C PRO A 150 6.71 -4.92 -7.76
N VAL A 151 7.69 -5.22 -6.90
CA VAL A 151 7.72 -4.79 -5.49
C VAL A 151 7.62 -3.28 -5.36
N ARG A 152 8.39 -2.54 -6.16
CA ARG A 152 8.37 -1.07 -6.17
C ARG A 152 6.98 -0.51 -6.45
N SER A 153 6.34 -0.90 -7.56
CA SER A 153 4.99 -0.43 -7.91
C SER A 153 3.95 -0.83 -6.86
N LEU A 154 4.01 -2.07 -6.36
CA LEU A 154 3.07 -2.56 -5.34
C LEU A 154 3.23 -1.81 -4.02
N TYR A 155 4.44 -1.44 -3.62
CA TYR A 155 4.67 -0.63 -2.41
C TYR A 155 4.10 0.79 -2.54
N ILE A 156 4.33 1.44 -3.68
CA ILE A 156 3.79 2.78 -3.95
C ILE A 156 2.25 2.71 -3.95
N MET A 157 1.67 1.73 -4.64
CA MET A 157 0.21 1.49 -4.65
C MET A 157 -0.37 1.22 -3.28
N HIS A 158 0.28 0.34 -2.49
CA HIS A 158 -0.07 0.05 -1.11
C HIS A 158 -0.22 1.34 -0.30
N THR A 159 0.85 2.14 -0.28
CA THR A 159 0.92 3.38 0.51
C THR A 159 -0.15 4.37 0.06
N LEU A 160 -0.37 4.46 -1.26
CA LEU A 160 -1.41 5.29 -1.84
C LEU A 160 -2.82 4.90 -1.41
N PHE A 161 -3.15 3.62 -1.50
CA PHE A 161 -4.47 3.12 -1.14
C PHE A 161 -4.72 3.20 0.36
N ASP A 162 -3.67 3.05 1.18
CA ASP A 162 -3.76 3.25 2.62
C ASP A 162 -4.12 4.71 2.95
N ILE A 163 -3.34 5.69 2.44
CA ILE A 163 -3.62 7.12 2.63
C ILE A 163 -5.02 7.47 2.10
N ALA A 164 -5.36 7.05 0.88
CA ALA A 164 -6.66 7.31 0.28
C ALA A 164 -7.82 6.67 1.06
N GLY A 165 -7.54 5.59 1.81
CA GLY A 165 -8.49 4.82 2.59
C GLY A 165 -8.57 5.23 4.07
N ALA A 166 -7.68 6.08 4.58
CA ALA A 166 -7.56 6.35 6.02
C ALA A 166 -8.84 6.95 6.65
N ALA A 167 -9.64 7.68 5.87
CA ALA A 167 -10.94 8.22 6.30
C ALA A 167 -12.11 7.22 6.14
N GLY A 168 -11.83 5.94 5.90
CA GLY A 168 -12.84 4.90 5.65
C GLY A 168 -13.83 4.66 6.80
N HIS A 169 -13.42 4.96 8.04
CA HIS A 169 -14.31 4.91 9.21
C HIS A 169 -15.39 6.00 9.20
N VAL A 170 -15.16 7.11 8.46
CA VAL A 170 -16.14 8.19 8.25
C VAL A 170 -17.00 7.87 7.02
N ASN A 171 -16.37 7.42 5.93
CA ASN A 171 -17.07 7.05 4.70
C ASN A 171 -16.36 5.85 4.04
N ALA A 172 -17.01 4.69 4.07
CA ALA A 172 -16.46 3.47 3.50
C ALA A 172 -16.66 3.34 1.98
N GLU A 173 -17.57 4.13 1.40
CA GLU A 173 -18.00 3.99 0.00
C GLU A 173 -17.23 4.89 -0.97
N SER A 174 -16.58 5.93 -0.47
CA SER A 174 -15.82 6.92 -1.27
C SER A 174 -14.51 7.29 -0.57
N SER A 175 -13.60 7.98 -1.27
CA SER A 175 -12.39 8.52 -0.66
C SER A 175 -12.55 10.01 -0.37
N LEU A 176 -12.39 10.40 0.89
CA LEU A 176 -12.30 11.81 1.28
C LEU A 176 -10.92 12.41 1.04
N LEU A 177 -9.89 11.57 0.89
CA LEU A 177 -8.48 11.99 0.90
C LEU A 177 -7.87 12.01 -0.49
N LEU A 178 -8.26 11.08 -1.38
CA LEU A 178 -7.78 11.02 -2.76
C LEU A 178 -8.41 12.12 -3.64
N THR A 179 -7.97 13.33 -3.40
CA THR A 179 -8.38 14.58 -4.03
C THR A 179 -7.35 15.00 -5.10
N SER A 180 -7.68 15.96 -5.97
CA SER A 180 -6.71 16.47 -6.97
C SER A 180 -5.40 16.95 -6.34
N PRO A 181 -5.39 17.71 -5.22
CA PRO A 181 -4.12 18.10 -4.59
C PRO A 181 -3.29 16.90 -4.13
N MET A 182 -3.92 15.87 -3.55
CA MET A 182 -3.22 14.64 -3.15
C MET A 182 -2.68 13.89 -4.37
N TYR A 183 -3.49 13.73 -5.42
CA TYR A 183 -3.07 13.07 -6.65
C TYR A 183 -1.87 13.75 -7.29
N ASN A 184 -1.89 15.09 -7.43
CA ASN A 184 -0.80 15.81 -8.06
C ASN A 184 0.51 15.73 -7.26
N GLN A 185 0.44 15.77 -5.93
CA GLN A 185 1.63 15.52 -5.08
C GLN A 185 2.16 14.10 -5.26
N MET A 186 1.26 13.13 -5.36
CA MET A 186 1.62 11.74 -5.57
C MET A 186 2.24 11.50 -6.95
N ALA A 187 1.62 12.01 -8.01
CA ALA A 187 2.10 11.84 -9.38
C ALA A 187 3.53 12.36 -9.51
N ALA A 188 3.80 13.57 -8.96
CA ALA A 188 5.14 14.12 -8.90
C ALA A 188 6.13 13.23 -8.10
N ALA A 189 5.69 12.64 -6.99
CA ALA A 189 6.52 11.72 -6.22
C ALA A 189 6.80 10.42 -6.99
N CYS A 190 5.79 9.85 -7.65
CA CYS A 190 5.92 8.65 -8.46
C CYS A 190 6.86 8.86 -9.64
N ASP A 191 6.77 10.00 -10.32
CA ASP A 191 7.66 10.37 -11.41
C ASP A 191 9.13 10.29 -10.94
N VAL A 192 9.46 10.87 -9.78
CA VAL A 192 10.82 10.82 -9.23
C VAL A 192 11.23 9.40 -8.81
N LEU A 193 10.33 8.64 -8.17
CA LEU A 193 10.63 7.30 -7.66
C LEU A 193 10.73 6.23 -8.76
N THR A 194 10.15 6.51 -9.93
CA THR A 194 10.16 5.61 -11.09
C THR A 194 11.07 6.08 -12.21
N ASP A 195 11.66 7.28 -12.09
CA ASP A 195 12.63 7.80 -13.05
C ASP A 195 13.94 7.00 -13.03
N SER A 196 14.09 6.14 -14.04
CA SER A 196 15.30 5.34 -14.29
C SER A 196 16.54 6.15 -14.70
N THR A 197 16.45 7.48 -14.83
CA THR A 197 17.55 8.34 -15.29
C THR A 197 18.31 9.06 -14.16
N LEU A 198 17.87 8.92 -12.91
CA LEU A 198 18.59 9.47 -11.76
C LEU A 198 19.86 8.64 -11.48
N PRO A 199 21.07 9.23 -11.57
CA PRO A 199 22.29 8.54 -11.21
C PRO A 199 22.31 8.28 -9.70
N THR A 200 22.45 7.02 -9.31
CA THR A 200 22.82 6.58 -7.95
C THR A 200 24.17 7.14 -7.54
#